data_AF-A0A0M8TS86-F1
#
_entry.id   AF-A0A0M8TS86-F1
#
_cell.length_a   1.000
_cell.length_b   1.000
_cell.length_c   1.000
_cell.angle_alpha   90.00
_cell.angle_beta   90.00
_cell.angle_gamma   90.00
#
_symmetry.space_group_name_H-M   'P 1'
#
loop_
_entity.id
_entity.type
_entity.pdbx_description
1 polymer ?
#
loop_
_entity_poly.entity_id
_entity_poly.type
_entity_poly.pdbx_seq_one_letter_code
_entity_poly.pdbx_strand_id
1 'polypeptide(L)'
;MTGFAGLNKEHNFVLLIRDTDLVAAALRQALAEASPEERPGLERAAALVESTATTSETQLRARWVRSRLAAVGFTGDIASVAAVKALRKAEPKLSLLAAVQLQKEAVAHPE
;
A
#
# COMPACT_ATOMS: atom_id res chain seq x y z
N MET A 1 25.69 -5.42 2.38
CA MET A 1 24.74 -5.28 3.50
C MET A 1 25.18 -4.09 4.34
N THR A 2 24.57 -2.93 4.10
CA THR A 2 24.93 -1.69 4.78
C THR A 2 23.68 -1.25 5.51
N GLY A 3 23.68 -1.46 6.83
CA GLY A 3 22.57 -1.15 7.71
C GLY A 3 22.26 0.34 7.69
N PHE A 4 20.96 0.65 7.64
CA PHE A 4 20.42 1.99 7.75
C PHE A 4 20.73 2.56 9.15
N ALA A 5 21.93 3.13 9.29
CA ALA A 5 22.31 3.97 10.40
C ALA A 5 21.61 5.32 10.25
N GLY A 6 20.51 5.51 10.98
CA GLY A 6 19.76 6.75 11.00
C GLY A 6 18.35 6.58 11.54
N LEU A 7 18.23 6.09 12.78
CA LEU A 7 16.96 6.09 13.53
C LEU A 7 16.56 7.54 13.83
N ASN A 8 15.98 8.23 12.84
CA ASN A 8 15.32 9.50 13.07
C ASN A 8 14.06 9.22 13.89
N LYS A 9 13.88 9.98 14.97
CA LYS A 9 12.89 9.77 16.04
C LYS A 9 11.43 9.89 15.57
N GLU A 10 11.23 10.21 14.30
CA GLU A 10 9.94 10.44 13.70
C GLU A 10 9.12 9.17 13.44
N HIS A 11 9.74 7.97 13.33
CA HIS A 11 9.05 6.70 13.03
C HIS A 11 7.93 6.86 11.97
N ASN A 12 8.19 7.71 10.97
CA ASN A 12 7.23 8.20 9.99
C ASN A 12 7.20 7.35 8.71
N PHE A 13 7.98 6.27 8.64
CA PHE A 13 8.15 5.52 7.40
C PHE A 13 7.22 4.31 7.32
N VAL A 14 6.21 4.40 6.47
CA VAL A 14 5.58 3.23 5.87
C VAL A 14 6.41 2.90 4.64
N LEU A 15 7.22 1.84 4.70
CA LEU A 15 7.97 1.38 3.53
C LEU A 15 6.98 0.75 2.53
N LEU A 16 6.81 1.41 1.38
CA LEU A 16 6.02 0.87 0.28
C LEU A 16 6.95 0.12 -0.67
N ILE A 17 6.72 -1.18 -0.81
CA ILE A 17 7.40 -2.01 -1.81
C ILE A 17 6.42 -2.20 -2.96
N ARG A 18 6.82 -1.81 -4.18
CA ARG A 18 6.03 -1.97 -5.40
C ARG A 18 6.64 -3.06 -6.26
N ASP A 19 6.05 -4.24 -6.23
CA ASP A 19 6.42 -5.32 -7.15
C ASP A 19 5.66 -5.23 -8.48
N THR A 20 4.68 -4.32 -8.60
CA THR A 20 3.87 -4.14 -9.81
C THR A 20 4.72 -3.85 -11.04
N ASP A 21 5.84 -3.14 -10.91
CA ASP A 21 6.74 -2.83 -12.03
C ASP A 21 7.52 -4.07 -12.50
N LEU A 22 7.93 -4.93 -11.56
CA LEU A 22 8.58 -6.21 -11.86
C LEU A 22 7.59 -7.16 -12.54
N VAL A 23 6.37 -7.24 -12.03
CA VAL A 23 5.29 -8.07 -12.62
C VAL A 23 4.91 -7.55 -14.01
N ALA A 24 4.80 -6.23 -14.19
CA ALA A 24 4.52 -5.63 -15.50
C ALA A 24 5.64 -5.95 -16.51
N ALA A 25 6.90 -5.93 -16.07
CA ALA A 25 8.03 -6.34 -16.91
C ALA A 25 7.96 -7.82 -17.31
N ALA A 26 7.66 -8.70 -16.35
CA ALA A 26 7.50 -10.14 -16.63
C ALA A 26 6.34 -10.40 -17.60
N LEU A 27 5.20 -9.71 -17.46
CA LEU A 27 4.06 -9.84 -18.36
C LEU A 27 4.35 -9.33 -19.77
N ARG A 28 5.10 -8.23 -19.91
CA ARG A 28 5.55 -7.75 -21.23
C ARG A 28 6.45 -8.76 -21.93
N GLN A 29 7.34 -9.43 -21.19
CA GLN A 29 8.16 -10.50 -21.76
C GLN A 29 7.31 -11.69 -22.18
N ALA A 30 6.39 -12.15 -21.31
CA ALA A 30 5.49 -13.25 -21.63
C ALA A 30 4.63 -12.95 -22.88
N LEU A 31 4.14 -11.72 -23.04
CA LEU A 31 3.40 -11.28 -24.23
C LEU A 31 4.20 -11.26 -25.52
N ALA A 32 5.52 -11.04 -25.42
CA ALA A 32 6.42 -11.11 -26.58
C ALA A 32 6.62 -12.55 -27.07
N GLU A 33 6.47 -13.53 -26.19
CA GLU A 33 6.67 -14.96 -26.44
C GLU A 33 5.36 -15.76 -26.58
N ALA A 34 4.22 -15.15 -26.24
CA ALA A 34 2.92 -15.82 -26.14
C ALA A 34 2.41 -16.36 -27.47
N SER A 35 1.80 -17.55 -27.42
CA SER A 35 1.02 -18.08 -28.55
C SER A 35 -0.27 -17.26 -28.77
N PRO A 36 -0.88 -17.34 -29.96
CA PRO A 36 -2.15 -16.65 -30.23
C PRO A 36 -3.27 -16.99 -29.25
N GLU A 37 -3.27 -18.19 -28.69
CA GLU A 37 -4.29 -18.69 -27.76
C GLU A 37 -4.14 -18.08 -26.36
N GLU A 38 -2.91 -17.87 -25.89
CA GLU A 38 -2.63 -17.31 -24.56
C GLU A 38 -2.64 -15.78 -24.53
N ARG A 39 -2.37 -15.16 -25.69
CA ARG A 39 -2.24 -13.71 -25.85
C ARG A 39 -3.41 -12.90 -25.29
N PRO A 40 -4.70 -13.22 -25.56
CA PRO A 40 -5.82 -12.44 -25.03
C PRO A 40 -5.94 -12.51 -23.49
N GLY A 41 -5.48 -13.60 -22.88
CA GLY A 41 -5.42 -13.73 -21.42
C GLY A 41 -4.33 -12.84 -20.82
N LEU A 42 -3.14 -12.88 -21.41
CA LEU A 42 -1.99 -12.09 -20.97
C LEU A 42 -2.17 -10.59 -21.19
N GLU A 43 -2.83 -10.17 -22.27
CA GLU A 43 -3.14 -8.76 -22.53
C GLU A 43 -4.09 -8.21 -21.45
N ARG A 44 -5.10 -9.00 -21.06
CA ARG A 44 -5.98 -8.64 -19.92
C ARG A 44 -5.23 -8.59 -18.61
N ALA A 45 -4.32 -9.54 -18.35
CA ALA A 45 -3.50 -9.54 -17.15
C ALA A 45 -2.59 -8.30 -17.09
N ALA A 46 -1.95 -7.94 -18.20
CA ALA A 46 -1.12 -6.74 -18.31
C ALA A 46 -1.92 -5.47 -18.03
N ALA A 47 -3.10 -5.32 -18.66
CA ALA A 47 -3.97 -4.17 -18.43
C ALA A 47 -4.40 -4.04 -16.95
N LEU A 48 -4.69 -5.16 -16.28
CA LEU A 48 -5.00 -5.15 -14.85
C LEU A 48 -3.80 -4.71 -14.02
N VAL A 49 -2.61 -5.24 -14.28
CA VAL A 49 -1.40 -4.87 -13.53
C VAL A 49 -1.05 -3.39 -13.74
N GLU A 50 -1.13 -2.88 -14.97
CA GLU A 50 -0.92 -1.46 -15.27
C GLU A 50 -1.91 -0.57 -14.52
N SER A 51 -3.19 -0.97 -14.47
CA SER A 51 -4.18 -0.23 -13.68
C SER A 51 -3.79 -0.15 -12.19
N THR A 52 -3.22 -1.23 -11.63
CA THR A 52 -2.76 -1.22 -10.23
C THR A 52 -1.48 -0.41 -10.01
N ALA A 53 -0.56 -0.41 -10.98
CA ALA A 53 0.70 0.33 -10.92
C ALA A 53 0.49 1.84 -10.85
N THR A 54 -0.59 2.35 -11.46
CA THR A 54 -0.96 3.77 -11.40
C THR A 54 -1.52 4.25 -10.06
N THR A 55 -1.74 3.36 -9.08
CA THR A 55 -2.17 3.75 -7.74
C THR A 55 -1.15 4.71 -7.12
N SER A 56 -1.60 5.84 -6.56
CA SER A 56 -0.72 6.78 -5.87
C SER A 56 -0.21 6.23 -4.53
N GLU A 57 0.93 6.72 -4.05
CA GLU A 57 1.44 6.32 -2.73
C GLU A 57 0.44 6.62 -1.59
N THR A 58 -0.27 7.73 -1.69
CA THR A 58 -1.27 8.14 -0.69
C THR A 58 -2.44 7.15 -0.64
N GLN A 59 -2.90 6.67 -1.80
CA GLN A 59 -3.92 5.62 -1.87
C GLN A 59 -3.41 4.29 -1.28
N LEU A 60 -2.15 3.93 -1.52
CA LEU A 60 -1.54 2.74 -0.91
C LEU A 60 -1.48 2.84 0.61
N ARG A 61 -1.08 4.00 1.15
CA ARG A 61 -1.06 4.26 2.60
C ARG A 61 -2.47 4.23 3.19
N ALA A 62 -3.46 4.80 2.50
CA ALA A 62 -4.86 4.75 2.91
C ALA A 62 -5.36 3.29 3.03
N ARG A 63 -5.10 2.45 2.03
CA ARG A 63 -5.42 1.01 2.08
C ARG A 63 -4.69 0.30 3.22
N TRP A 64 -3.40 0.59 3.41
CA TRP A 64 -2.61 0.03 4.50
C TRP A 64 -3.22 0.40 5.87
N VAL A 65 -3.62 1.64 6.10
CA VAL A 65 -4.27 2.07 7.35
C VAL A 65 -5.54 1.26 7.62
N ARG A 66 -6.42 1.13 6.61
CA ARG A 66 -7.65 0.33 6.74
C ARG A 66 -7.36 -1.14 7.08
N SER A 67 -6.37 -1.73 6.41
CA SER A 67 -5.91 -3.09 6.69
C SER A 67 -5.43 -3.24 8.14
N ARG A 68 -4.68 -2.27 8.68
CA ARG A 68 -4.20 -2.30 10.07
C ARG A 68 -5.31 -2.12 11.09
N LEU A 69 -6.29 -1.26 10.82
CA LEU A 69 -7.47 -1.10 11.65
C LEU A 69 -8.31 -2.39 11.69
N ALA A 70 -8.53 -3.00 10.52
CA ALA A 70 -9.24 -4.28 10.41
C ALA A 70 -8.51 -5.41 11.16
N ALA A 71 -7.18 -5.46 11.10
CA ALA A 71 -6.37 -6.47 11.80
C ALA A 71 -6.53 -6.43 13.33
N VAL A 72 -6.88 -5.26 13.90
CA VAL A 72 -7.20 -5.12 15.34
C VAL A 72 -8.70 -5.08 15.63
N GLY A 73 -9.54 -5.38 14.63
CA GLY A 73 -11.00 -5.43 14.75
C GLY A 73 -11.66 -4.06 14.92
N PHE A 74 -11.00 -2.96 14.52
CA PHE A 74 -11.59 -1.64 14.61
C PHE A 74 -12.61 -1.43 13.49
N THR A 75 -13.87 -1.18 13.86
CA THR A 75 -15.01 -0.98 12.94
C THR A 75 -15.65 0.41 13.05
N GLY A 76 -15.05 1.29 13.86
CA GLY A 76 -15.54 2.66 14.07
C GLY A 76 -15.17 3.61 12.94
N ASP A 77 -15.56 4.88 13.10
CA ASP A 77 -15.22 5.95 12.16
C ASP A 77 -13.69 6.15 12.09
N ILE A 78 -13.15 6.08 10.87
CA ILE A 78 -11.73 6.28 10.58
C ILE A 78 -11.26 7.70 10.91
N ALA A 79 -12.15 8.71 10.90
CA ALA A 79 -11.82 10.08 11.30
C ALA A 79 -11.69 10.25 12.83
N SER A 80 -12.07 9.24 13.62
CA SER A 80 -12.07 9.34 15.08
C SER A 80 -10.67 9.23 15.71
N VAL A 81 -10.50 9.82 16.89
CA VAL A 81 -9.30 9.60 17.74
C VAL A 81 -9.15 8.12 18.11
N ALA A 82 -10.25 7.37 18.18
CA ALA A 82 -10.22 5.94 18.43
C ALA A 82 -9.52 5.17 17.30
N ALA A 83 -9.66 5.61 16.04
CA ALA A 83 -8.93 5.04 14.90
C ALA A 83 -7.41 5.27 15.04
N VAL A 84 -6.97 6.46 15.46
CA VAL A 84 -5.54 6.74 15.71
C VAL A 84 -4.99 5.83 16.82
N LYS A 85 -5.75 5.63 17.90
CA LYS A 85 -5.37 4.70 18.98
C LYS A 85 -5.30 3.26 18.49
N ALA A 86 -6.27 2.82 17.70
CA ALA A 86 -6.31 1.48 17.11
C ALA A 86 -5.14 1.26 16.15
N LEU A 87 -4.80 2.25 15.31
CA LEU A 87 -3.66 2.19 14.41
C LEU A 87 -2.33 2.05 15.17
N ARG A 88 -2.14 2.82 16.25
CA ARG A 88 -0.95 2.69 17.11
C ARG A 88 -0.94 1.41 17.94
N LYS A 89 -2.10 0.80 18.20
CA LYS A 89 -2.18 -0.55 18.79
C LYS A 89 -1.74 -1.61 17.77
N ALA A 90 -2.16 -1.48 16.52
CA ALA A 90 -1.75 -2.35 15.43
C ALA A 90 -0.27 -2.22 15.10
N GLU A 91 0.27 -1.00 15.19
CA GLU A 91 1.66 -0.67 14.87
C GLU A 91 2.31 0.15 16.01
N PRO A 92 2.82 -0.52 17.06
CA PRO A 92 3.30 0.14 18.28
C PRO A 92 4.46 1.12 18.10
N LYS A 93 5.22 0.97 17.01
CA LYS A 93 6.37 1.81 16.69
C LYS A 93 5.98 3.14 16.03
N LEU A 94 4.73 3.31 15.58
CA LEU A 94 4.30 4.57 14.99
C LEU A 94 4.31 5.70 16.03
N SER A 95 4.92 6.82 15.63
CA SER A 95 4.75 8.06 16.36
C SER A 95 3.29 8.54 16.27
N LEU A 96 2.86 9.36 17.23
CA LEU A 96 1.52 9.95 17.18
C LEU A 96 1.32 10.80 15.93
N LEU A 97 2.35 11.57 15.55
CA LEU A 97 2.31 12.41 14.36
C LEU A 97 2.15 11.55 13.09
N ALA A 98 2.92 10.46 12.96
CA ALA A 98 2.81 9.51 11.85
C ALA A 98 1.37 8.96 11.74
N ALA A 99 0.83 8.50 12.87
CA ALA A 99 -0.50 7.90 12.92
C ALA A 99 -1.59 8.89 12.52
N VAL A 100 -1.49 10.15 12.94
CA VAL A 100 -2.43 11.21 12.55
C VAL A 100 -2.31 11.55 11.06
N GLN A 101 -1.08 11.64 10.53
CA GLN A 101 -0.88 11.93 9.11
C GLN A 101 -1.43 10.81 8.22
N LEU A 102 -1.14 9.55 8.56
CA LEU A 102 -1.66 8.38 7.87
C LEU A 102 -3.19 8.30 7.94
N GLN A 103 -3.78 8.63 9.09
CA GLN A 103 -5.24 8.72 9.22
C GLN A 103 -5.83 9.78 8.29
N LYS A 104 -5.23 10.98 8.21
CA LYS A 104 -5.70 12.05 7.31
C LYS A 104 -5.64 11.63 5.85
N GLU A 105 -4.55 10.97 5.45
CA GLU A 105 -4.41 10.39 4.11
C GLU A 105 -5.52 9.36 3.84
N ALA A 106 -5.82 8.50 4.82
CA ALA A 106 -6.91 7.54 4.67
C ALA A 106 -8.29 8.20 4.55
N VAL A 107 -8.57 9.26 5.32
CA VAL A 107 -9.82 10.04 5.23
C VAL A 107 -9.94 10.75 3.88
N ALA A 108 -8.86 11.35 3.38
CA ALA A 108 -8.84 12.07 2.10
C ALA A 108 -8.99 11.15 0.88
N HIS A 109 -8.69 9.86 1.03
CA HIS A 109 -8.75 8.84 -0.02
C HIS A 109 -9.70 7.69 0.38
N PRO A 110 -11.03 7.89 0.25
CA PRO A 110 -12.00 6.82 0.39
C PRO A 110 -11.80 5.73 -0.69
N GLU A 111 -12.35 4.53 -0.42
CA GLU A 111 -12.38 3.42 -1.38
C GLU A 111 -13.40 3.65 -2.49
#